data_AF-A0A934ASY8-F1
#
_entry.id   AF-A0A934ASY8-F1
#
_cell.length_a   1.000
_cell.length_b   1.000
_cell.length_c   1.000
_cell.angle_alpha   90.00
_cell.angle_beta   90.00
_cell.angle_gamma   90.00
#
_symmetry.space_group_name_H-M   'P 1'
#
loop_
_entity.id
_entity.type
_entity.pdbx_description
1 polymer ?
#
loop_
_entity_poly.entity_id
_entity_poly.type
_entity_poly.pdbx_seq_one_letter_code
_entity_poly.pdbx_strand_id
1 'polypeptide(L)'
;MQEILQYLKEHGERLDSEIAKDTGISLAKVRAGVSNLIANGEVIMCHLVRFEKGKRSEGMLYRVAGYIPPVGPGRKPKAQI
;
A
#
# COMPACT_ATOMS: atom_id res chain seq x y z
N MET A 1 10.46 11.07 -2.10
CA MET A 1 10.27 9.61 -1.85
C MET A 1 9.84 9.33 -0.43
N GLN A 2 10.42 9.99 0.58
CA GLN A 2 9.94 9.90 1.97
C GLN A 2 8.44 10.20 2.08
N GLU A 3 7.91 11.12 1.27
CA GLU A 3 6.46 11.41 1.19
C GLU A 3 5.61 10.17 0.84
N ILE A 4 6.06 9.33 -0.10
CA ILE A 4 5.34 8.09 -0.46
C ILE A 4 5.39 7.09 0.70
N LEU A 5 6.56 6.96 1.33
CA LEU A 5 6.70 6.08 2.49
C LEU A 5 5.84 6.56 3.68
N GLN A 6 5.79 7.87 3.90
CA GLN A 6 4.98 8.48 4.96
C GLN A 6 3.49 8.27 4.69
N TYR A 7 3.04 8.51 3.46
CA TYR A 7 1.68 8.23 3.02
C TYR A 7 1.29 6.76 3.25
N LEU A 8 2.17 5.81 2.90
CA LEU A 8 1.94 4.38 3.14
C LEU A 8 1.90 4.02 4.63
N LYS A 9 2.67 4.70 5.49
CA LYS A 9 2.60 4.50 6.94
C LYS A 9 1.28 4.97 7.53
N GLU A 10 0.75 6.08 7.03
CA GLU A 10 -0.49 6.68 7.53
C GLU A 10 -1.74 5.97 7.03
N HIS A 11 -1.71 5.41 5.82
CA HIS A 11 -2.90 4.86 5.16
C HIS A 11 -2.84 3.34 4.95
N GLY A 12 -1.70 2.73 5.23
CA GLY A 12 -1.47 1.31 5.06
C GLY A 12 -1.26 0.93 3.59
N GLU A 13 -1.88 -0.16 3.18
CA GLU A 13 -1.76 -0.69 1.83
C GLU A 13 -2.57 0.14 0.81
N ARG A 14 -1.91 0.57 -0.27
CA ARG A 14 -2.51 1.45 -1.30
C ARG A 14 -2.02 1.12 -2.71
N LEU A 15 -2.86 1.39 -3.71
CA LEU A 15 -2.52 1.25 -5.12
C LEU A 15 -1.63 2.39 -5.61
N ASP A 16 -0.82 2.12 -6.63
CA ASP A 16 -0.01 3.13 -7.31
C ASP A 16 -0.85 4.30 -7.85
N SER A 17 -2.06 4.03 -8.34
CA SER A 17 -3.03 5.03 -8.78
C SER A 17 -3.63 5.85 -7.64
N GLU A 18 -3.89 5.25 -6.47
CA GLU A 18 -4.40 5.93 -5.27
C GLU A 18 -3.33 6.86 -4.69
N ILE A 19 -2.10 6.37 -4.55
CA ILE A 19 -0.96 7.16 -4.09
C ILE A 19 -0.76 8.36 -5.01
N ALA A 20 -0.76 8.15 -6.34
CA ALA A 20 -0.58 9.23 -7.30
C ALA A 20 -1.68 10.30 -7.19
N LYS A 21 -2.94 9.87 -7.03
CA LYS A 21 -4.08 10.75 -6.89
C LYS A 21 -4.02 11.57 -5.60
N ASP A 22 -3.73 10.93 -4.48
CA ASP A 22 -3.83 11.57 -3.16
C ASP A 22 -2.59 12.42 -2.81
N THR A 23 -1.40 12.03 -3.31
CA THR A 23 -0.17 12.80 -3.11
C THR A 23 0.05 13.88 -4.18
N GLY A 24 -0.72 13.86 -5.27
CA GLY A 24 -0.52 14.72 -6.44
C GLY A 24 0.75 14.41 -7.26
N ILE A 25 1.46 13.31 -6.93
CA ILE A 25 2.64 12.86 -7.64
C ILE A 25 2.20 12.10 -8.90
N SER A 26 2.89 12.30 -10.04
CA SER A 26 2.58 11.52 -11.24
C SER A 26 2.86 10.03 -11.04
N LEU A 27 2.04 9.17 -11.66
CA LEU A 27 2.16 7.71 -11.55
C LEU A 27 3.58 7.20 -11.86
N ALA A 28 4.24 7.78 -12.86
CA ALA A 28 5.62 7.42 -13.21
C ALA A 28 6.62 7.75 -12.10
N LYS A 29 6.46 8.91 -11.44
CA LYS A 29 7.29 9.31 -10.29
C LYS A 29 6.99 8.46 -9.06
N VAL A 30 5.74 8.06 -8.84
CA VAL A 30 5.38 7.11 -7.78
C VAL A 30 6.13 5.81 -8.01
N ARG A 31 5.98 5.19 -9.19
CA ARG A 31 6.64 3.90 -9.51
C ARG A 31 8.15 3.97 -9.36
N ALA A 32 8.80 5.00 -9.91
CA ALA A 32 10.25 5.21 -9.75
C ALA A 32 10.64 5.41 -8.28
N GLY A 33 9.81 6.12 -7.51
CA GLY A 33 10.03 6.36 -6.10
C GLY A 33 9.94 5.08 -5.26
N VAL A 34 8.94 4.24 -5.54
CA VAL A 34 8.75 2.99 -4.80
C VAL A 34 9.80 1.95 -5.18
N SER A 35 10.34 1.94 -6.41
CA SER A 35 11.44 1.05 -6.80
C SER A 35 12.65 1.17 -5.88
N ASN A 36 13.02 2.38 -5.48
CA ASN A 36 14.11 2.59 -4.53
C ASN A 36 13.74 2.11 -3.11
N LEU A 37 12.51 2.35 -2.66
CA LEU A 37 12.02 1.89 -1.35
C LEU A 37 11.96 0.36 -1.27
N ILE A 38 11.63 -0.31 -2.38
CA ILE A 38 11.66 -1.77 -2.51
C ILE A 38 13.10 -2.28 -2.44
N ALA A 39 14.04 -1.63 -3.16
CA ALA A 39 15.46 -2.00 -3.12
C ALA A 39 16.05 -1.88 -1.71
N ASN A 40 15.58 -0.91 -0.92
CA ASN A 40 15.96 -0.74 0.49
C ASN A 40 15.23 -1.67 1.46
N GLY A 41 14.24 -2.45 1.00
CA GLY A 41 13.42 -3.32 1.84
C GLY A 41 12.39 -2.60 2.72
N GLU A 42 12.09 -1.33 2.45
CA GLU A 42 11.15 -0.52 3.25
C GLU A 42 9.69 -0.75 2.83
N VAL A 43 9.46 -1.12 1.57
CA VAL A 43 8.14 -1.33 0.98
C VAL A 43 8.08 -2.69 0.28
N ILE A 44 6.95 -3.38 0.44
CA ILE A 44 6.61 -4.60 -0.28
C ILE A 44 5.65 -4.24 -1.41
N MET A 45 5.89 -4.80 -2.59
CA MET A 45 5.03 -4.67 -3.76
C MET A 45 4.31 -5.99 -4.05
N CYS A 46 3.03 -5.90 -4.38
CA CYS A 46 2.22 -7.01 -4.90
C CYS A 46 1.60 -6.61 -6.25
N HIS A 47 1.69 -7.52 -7.23
CA HIS A 47 0.91 -7.40 -8.46
C HIS A 47 -0.54 -7.74 -8.13
N LEU A 48 -1.47 -6.85 -8.51
CA LEU A 48 -2.89 -7.03 -8.22
C LEU A 48 -3.70 -7.06 -9.51
N VAL A 49 -4.56 -8.06 -9.61
CA VAL A 49 -5.63 -8.12 -10.62
C VAL A 49 -6.96 -7.97 -9.89
N ARG A 50 -7.72 -6.92 -10.20
CA ARG A 50 -9.08 -6.71 -9.68
C ARG A 50 -10.09 -6.94 -10.78
N PHE A 51 -11.28 -7.38 -10.39
CA PHE A 51 -12.43 -7.47 -11.28
C PHE A 51 -13.51 -6.56 -10.72
N GLU A 52 -13.66 -5.38 -11.30
CA GLU A 52 -14.71 -4.43 -10.93
C GLU A 52 -15.85 -4.50 -11.94
N LYS A 53 -17.04 -4.88 -11.49
CA LYS A 53 -18.23 -5.05 -12.34
C LYS A 53 -17.97 -5.95 -13.57
N GLY A 54 -17.18 -7.01 -13.38
CA GLY A 54 -16.80 -7.95 -14.43
C GLY A 54 -15.68 -7.47 -15.37
N LYS A 55 -15.16 -6.24 -15.19
CA LYS A 55 -14.02 -5.74 -15.96
C LYS A 55 -12.72 -6.00 -15.20
N ARG A 56 -11.76 -6.63 -15.86
CA ARG A 56 -10.41 -6.85 -15.34
C ARG A 56 -9.63 -5.54 -15.33
N SER A 57 -9.03 -5.21 -14.19
CA SER A 57 -8.07 -4.14 -14.02
C SER A 57 -6.81 -4.69 -13.35
N GLU A 58 -5.66 -4.15 -13.74
CA GLU A 58 -4.36 -4.53 -13.18
C GLU A 58 -3.72 -3.31 -12.53
N GLY A 59 -3.02 -3.54 -11.42
CA GLY A 59 -2.37 -2.47 -10.68
C GLY A 59 -1.24 -3.00 -9.80
N MET A 60 -0.45 -2.07 -9.26
CA MET A 60 0.57 -2.37 -8.26
C MET A 60 0.08 -1.91 -6.90
N LEU A 61 0.15 -2.81 -5.94
CA LEU A 61 -0.24 -2.57 -4.56
C LEU A 61 1.03 -2.49 -3.71
N TYR A 62 1.12 -1.44 -2.89
CA TYR A 62 2.28 -1.18 -2.05
C TYR A 62 1.89 -1.12 -0.58
N ARG A 63 2.72 -1.71 0.28
CA ARG A 63 2.59 -1.64 1.74
C ARG A 63 3.95 -1.52 2.40
N VAL A 64 4.01 -0.89 3.58
CA VAL A 64 5.24 -0.81 4.37
C VAL A 64 5.66 -2.22 4.81
N ALA A 65 6.95 -2.53 4.71
CA ALA A 65 7.50 -3.79 5.19
C ALA A 65 7.30 -3.91 6.70
N GLY A 66 6.86 -5.09 7.17
CA GLY A 66 6.57 -5.31 8.59
C GLY A 66 5.29 -4.64 9.10
N TYR A 67 4.47 -4.04 8.23
CA TYR A 67 3.16 -3.52 8.63
C TYR A 67 2.24 -4.65 9.11
N ILE A 68 1.83 -4.58 10.38
CA ILE A 68 0.84 -5.48 10.96
C ILE A 68 -0.52 -4.79 10.86
N PRO A 69 -1.48 -5.35 10.09
CA PRO A 69 -2.80 -4.73 9.98
C PRO A 69 -3.51 -4.69 11.34
N PRO A 70 -4.35 -3.68 11.59
CA PRO A 70 -5.11 -3.59 12.82
C PRO A 70 -5.99 -4.82 13.03
N VAL A 71 -6.27 -5.11 14.29
CA VAL A 71 -7.05 -6.29 14.67
C VAL A 71 -8.44 -6.21 14.03
N GLY A 72 -8.79 -7.22 13.24
CA GLY A 72 -10.09 -7.27 12.57
C GLY A 72 -11.26 -7.26 13.56
N PRO A 73 -12.40 -6.62 13.21
CA PRO A 73 -13.60 -6.61 14.03
C PRO A 73 -14.11 -8.04 14.26
N GLY A 74 -14.55 -8.35 15.48
CA GLY A 74 -15.04 -9.68 15.86
C GLY A 74 -14.00 -10.63 16.47
N ARG A 75 -12.74 -10.20 16.63
CA ARG A 75 -11.75 -10.99 17.39
C ARG A 75 -12.16 -11.05 18.86
N LYS A 76 -12.15 -12.25 19.45
CA LYS A 76 -12.49 -12.46 20.87
C LYS A 76 -11.69 -11.50 21.78
N PRO A 77 -12.29 -10.94 22.83
CA PRO A 77 -11.59 -10.08 23.77
C PRO A 77 -10.36 -10.80 24.33
N LYS A 78 -9.27 -10.06 24.55
CA LYS A 78 -8.11 -10.58 25.27
C LYS A 78 -8.56 -10.98 26.67
N ALA A 79 -8.05 -12.09 27.19
CA ALA A 79 -8.26 -12.45 28.59
C ALA A 79 -7.84 -11.27 29.48
N GLN A 80 -8.74 -10.84 30.36
CA GLN A 80 -8.39 -9.88 31.40
C GLN A 80 -7.53 -10.63 32.42
N ILE A 81 -6.30 -10.16 32.62
CA ILE A 81 -5.39 -10.63 33.68
C ILE A 81 -5.62 -9.74 34.89
#